data_AF-A0A7Y7EBE9-F1
#
_entry.id   AF-A0A7Y7EBE9-F1
#
_cell.length_a   1.000
_cell.length_b   1.000
_cell.length_c   1.000
_cell.angle_alpha   90.00
_cell.angle_beta   90.00
_cell.angle_gamma   90.00
#
_symmetry.space_group_name_H-M   'P 1'
#
loop_
_entity.id
_entity.type
_entity.pdbx_description
1 polymer ?
#
loop_
_entity_poly.entity_id
_entity_poly.type
_entity_poly.pdbx_seq_one_letter_code
_entity_poly.pdbx_strand_id
1 'polypeptide(L)'
;AHTIIEQAPAAEPAAVAPAEIDSATVPWVLSGKSEAALRDQAERLLSLAAQTDDLSPADIGLSLATTRAGLEHRAAVTGGDRDRLVRGLQALVAGTPAPGLVLGRADAGQTGFLFSGQGSQRLGMGRELYEAFPVFAEAYDQVCAHLDRHLDRPLRDVVFGEDADELNRTVYTQPALFAVEVAVHRLLESWGIRPDVLAGHS
;
A
#
# COMPACT_ATOMS: atom_id res chain seq x y z
N ALA A 1 25.33 42.74 -18.13
CA ALA A 1 23.90 42.41 -17.97
C ALA A 1 23.50 42.70 -16.53
N HIS A 2 22.30 43.21 -16.27
CA HIS A 2 21.77 43.49 -14.93
C HIS A 2 20.36 42.91 -14.83
N THR A 3 20.10 42.13 -13.78
CA THR A 3 18.82 41.44 -13.54
C THR A 3 18.44 41.62 -12.08
N ILE A 4 17.17 41.95 -11.83
CA ILE A 4 16.57 42.00 -10.49
C ILE A 4 15.70 40.75 -10.33
N ILE A 5 15.90 40.03 -9.22
CA ILE A 5 15.12 38.84 -8.84
C ILE A 5 14.37 39.20 -7.56
N GLU A 6 13.07 38.97 -7.55
CA GLU A 6 12.21 39.15 -6.39
C GLU A 6 11.67 37.81 -5.90
N GLN A 7 11.22 37.78 -4.64
CA GLN A 7 10.64 36.57 -4.04
C GLN A 7 9.36 36.14 -4.75
N ALA A 8 9.10 34.83 -4.78
CA ALA A 8 7.82 34.32 -5.25
C ALA A 8 6.67 34.87 -4.37
N PRO A 9 5.47 35.11 -4.94
CA PRO A 9 4.29 35.42 -4.15
C PRO A 9 4.01 34.36 -3.09
N ALA A 10 3.39 34.75 -1.97
CA ALA A 10 2.96 33.79 -0.96
C ALA A 10 1.97 32.79 -1.56
N ALA A 11 2.18 31.49 -1.30
CA ALA A 11 1.28 30.44 -1.78
C ALA A 11 -0.09 30.57 -1.10
N GLU A 12 -1.17 30.53 -1.89
CA GLU A 12 -2.52 30.41 -1.34
C GLU A 12 -2.68 29.05 -0.63
N PRO A 13 -3.36 28.99 0.53
CA PRO A 13 -3.60 27.72 1.21
C PRO A 13 -4.37 26.76 0.28
N ALA A 14 -3.85 25.56 0.08
CA ALA A 14 -4.52 24.55 -0.74
C ALA A 14 -5.92 24.26 -0.18
N ALA A 15 -6.96 24.45 -1.01
CA ALA A 15 -8.32 24.15 -0.64
C ALA A 15 -8.51 22.63 -0.59
N VAL A 16 -8.75 22.12 0.63
CA VAL A 16 -9.01 20.72 0.99
C VAL A 16 -7.75 19.85 0.98
N ALA A 17 -7.20 19.60 2.18
CA ALA A 17 -6.29 18.48 2.38
C ALA A 17 -7.05 17.19 2.02
N PRO A 18 -6.48 16.29 1.20
CA PRO A 18 -7.03 14.95 1.04
C PRO A 18 -7.28 14.33 2.41
N ALA A 19 -8.32 13.50 2.53
CA ALA A 19 -8.56 12.75 3.75
C ALA A 19 -7.25 12.09 4.19
N GLU A 20 -6.77 12.43 5.39
CA GLU A 20 -5.60 11.80 5.96
C GLU A 20 -5.94 10.32 6.11
N ILE A 21 -5.35 9.50 5.25
CA ILE A 21 -5.28 8.08 5.52
C ILE A 21 -4.29 7.99 6.67
N ASP A 22 -4.79 7.74 7.88
CA ASP A 22 -3.97 7.35 9.03
C ASP A 22 -3.45 5.92 8.79
N SER A 23 -2.68 5.77 7.71
CA SER A 23 -1.97 4.56 7.41
C SER A 23 -0.78 4.53 8.35
N ALA A 24 -0.81 3.59 9.28
CA ALA A 24 0.33 3.26 10.12
C ALA A 24 1.56 2.77 9.32
N THR A 25 1.57 2.84 7.98
CA THR A 25 2.71 2.47 7.14
C THR A 25 2.83 3.41 5.94
N VAL A 26 4.03 3.98 5.76
CA VAL A 26 4.38 4.84 4.61
C VAL A 26 5.45 4.13 3.76
N PRO A 27 5.34 4.16 2.42
CA PRO A 27 6.38 3.69 1.53
C PRO A 27 7.37 4.81 1.14
N TRP A 28 8.66 4.56 1.31
CA TRP A 28 9.73 5.31 0.64
C TRP A 28 10.21 4.55 -0.58
N VAL A 29 9.86 5.04 -1.76
CA VAL A 29 10.21 4.45 -3.05
C VAL A 29 11.45 5.12 -3.63
N LEU A 30 12.45 4.33 -4.01
CA LEU A 30 13.69 4.81 -4.61
C LEU A 30 13.91 4.13 -5.95
N SER A 31 14.59 4.81 -6.87
CA SER A 31 15.03 4.19 -8.12
C SER A 31 16.37 4.72 -8.62
N GLY A 32 17.06 3.91 -9.41
CA GLY A 32 18.36 4.20 -10.00
C GLY A 32 18.51 3.57 -11.39
N LYS A 33 19.45 4.10 -12.19
CA LYS A 33 19.82 3.50 -13.49
C LYS A 33 20.69 2.25 -13.35
N SER A 34 21.22 2.01 -12.15
CA SER A 34 21.99 0.84 -11.76
C SER A 34 21.75 0.57 -10.28
N GLU A 35 22.14 -0.60 -9.80
CA GLU A 35 22.11 -0.89 -8.36
C GLU A 35 22.97 0.07 -7.54
N ALA A 36 24.15 0.45 -8.07
CA ALA A 36 25.02 1.43 -7.40
C ALA A 36 24.31 2.79 -7.29
N ALA A 37 23.71 3.28 -8.38
CA ALA A 37 22.96 4.53 -8.35
C ALA A 37 21.75 4.47 -7.39
N LEU A 38 21.11 3.32 -7.25
CA LEU A 38 20.03 3.12 -6.27
C LEU A 38 20.55 3.21 -4.83
N ARG A 39 21.71 2.61 -4.53
CA ARG A 39 22.37 2.74 -3.21
C ARG A 39 22.79 4.19 -2.95
N ASP A 40 23.34 4.89 -3.93
CA ASP A 40 23.68 6.32 -3.81
C ASP A 40 22.44 7.18 -3.50
N GLN A 41 21.27 6.88 -4.07
CA GLN A 41 20.03 7.57 -3.71
C GLN A 41 19.64 7.31 -2.24
N ALA A 42 19.82 6.08 -1.75
CA ALA A 42 19.54 5.74 -0.36
C ALA A 42 20.49 6.47 0.60
N GLU A 43 21.78 6.57 0.28
CA GLU A 43 22.77 7.34 1.09
C GLU A 43 22.43 8.83 1.16
N ARG A 44 22.01 9.41 0.03
CA ARG A 44 21.57 10.82 -0.02
C ARG A 44 20.31 11.05 0.82
N LEU A 45 19.36 10.11 0.76
CA LEU A 45 18.14 10.18 1.57
C LEU A 45 18.42 10.01 3.07
N LEU A 46 19.33 9.11 3.45
CA LEU A 46 19.82 8.99 4.83
C LEU A 46 20.46 10.29 5.32
N SER A 47 21.29 10.90 4.48
CA SER A 47 21.95 12.17 4.80
C SER A 47 20.95 13.30 5.01
N LEU A 48 19.87 13.35 4.21
CA LEU A 48 18.77 14.29 4.39
C LEU A 48 18.00 14.01 5.69
N ALA A 49 17.64 12.75 5.94
CA ALA A 49 16.89 12.33 7.11
C ALA A 49 17.64 12.65 8.41
N ALA A 50 18.97 12.55 8.42
CA ALA A 50 19.81 12.88 9.57
C ALA A 50 19.96 14.39 9.83
N GLN A 51 19.70 15.24 8.83
CA GLN A 51 19.83 16.70 8.96
C GLN A 51 18.53 17.39 9.38
N THR A 52 17.39 16.73 9.19
CA THR A 52 16.08 17.34 9.41
C THR A 52 15.13 16.36 10.09
N ASP A 53 14.97 16.50 11.40
CA ASP A 53 14.01 15.72 12.19
C ASP A 53 12.56 16.16 11.96
N ASP A 54 12.35 17.41 11.54
CA ASP A 54 11.02 18.01 11.37
C ASP A 54 10.27 17.56 10.10
N LEU A 55 10.91 16.81 9.18
CA LEU A 55 10.23 16.35 7.97
C LEU A 55 9.29 15.17 8.27
N SER A 56 8.03 15.29 7.87
CA SER A 56 7.10 14.17 7.95
C SER A 56 7.59 13.01 7.06
N PRO A 57 7.64 11.76 7.57
CA PRO A 57 7.91 10.59 6.73
C PRO A 57 6.95 10.46 5.55
N ALA A 58 5.69 10.90 5.71
CA ALA A 58 4.69 10.90 4.66
C ALA A 58 5.04 11.90 3.54
N ASP A 59 5.51 13.11 3.89
CA ASP A 59 5.93 14.11 2.90
C ASP A 59 7.15 13.66 2.10
N ILE A 60 8.10 12.99 2.77
CA ILE A 60 9.24 12.37 2.09
C ILE A 60 8.74 11.28 1.13
N GLY A 61 7.85 10.39 1.58
CA GLY A 61 7.28 9.33 0.75
C GLY A 61 6.53 9.88 -0.46
N LEU A 62 5.68 10.88 -0.26
CA LEU A 62 4.95 11.57 -1.32
C LEU A 62 5.89 12.21 -2.33
N SER A 63 6.92 12.93 -1.86
CA SER A 63 7.92 13.56 -2.71
C SER A 63 8.69 12.54 -3.54
N LEU A 64 9.10 11.42 -2.93
CA LEU A 64 9.76 10.32 -3.62
C LEU A 64 8.88 9.70 -4.70
N ALA A 65 7.59 9.49 -4.41
CA ALA A 65 6.65 8.86 -5.33
C ALA A 65 6.23 9.75 -6.50
N THR A 66 6.14 11.07 -6.30
CA THR A 66 5.51 11.99 -7.28
C THR A 66 6.48 12.94 -7.97
N THR A 67 7.67 13.18 -7.43
CA THR A 67 8.62 14.18 -7.96
C THR A 67 9.91 13.58 -8.51
N ARG A 68 10.05 12.24 -8.48
CA ARG A 68 11.22 11.52 -8.99
C ARG A 68 10.83 10.60 -10.13
N ALA A 69 11.70 10.47 -11.12
CA ALA A 69 11.50 9.53 -12.21
C ALA A 69 11.59 8.08 -11.69
N GLY A 70 10.69 7.20 -12.12
CA GLY A 70 10.73 5.77 -11.77
C GLY A 70 11.63 4.95 -12.69
N LEU A 71 12.91 4.85 -12.35
CA LEU A 71 13.95 4.14 -13.12
C LEU A 71 13.89 2.61 -12.95
N GLU A 72 14.77 1.89 -13.67
CA GLU A 72 14.75 0.42 -13.78
C GLU A 72 15.05 -0.29 -12.45
N HIS A 73 16.10 0.10 -11.73
CA HIS A 73 16.43 -0.51 -10.44
C HIS A 73 15.65 0.20 -9.35
N ARG A 74 14.82 -0.53 -8.59
CA ARG A 74 13.89 0.03 -7.62
C ARG A 74 14.05 -0.59 -6.25
N ALA A 75 13.78 0.22 -5.23
CA ALA A 75 13.58 -0.23 -3.87
C ALA A 75 12.33 0.41 -3.29
N ALA A 76 11.64 -0.31 -2.42
CA ALA A 76 10.63 0.24 -1.54
C ALA A 76 11.01 -0.11 -0.09
N VAL A 77 11.05 0.90 0.78
CA VAL A 77 11.16 0.72 2.22
C VAL A 77 9.82 1.10 2.84
N THR A 78 9.23 0.19 3.61
CA THR A 78 7.93 0.40 4.27
C THR A 78 8.11 0.41 5.78
N GLY A 79 7.43 1.33 6.45
CA GLY A 79 7.47 1.45 7.91
C GLY A 79 6.45 2.43 8.45
N GLY A 80 6.05 2.24 9.71
CA GLY A 80 5.12 3.14 10.42
C GLY A 80 5.79 4.25 11.19
N ASP A 81 7.12 4.24 11.25
CA ASP A 81 7.91 5.25 11.93
C ASP A 81 9.19 5.52 11.14
N ARG A 82 9.75 6.71 11.38
CA ARG A 82 10.97 7.18 10.73
C ARG A 82 12.15 6.23 10.97
N ASP A 83 12.28 5.68 12.16
CA ASP A 83 13.42 4.82 12.52
C ASP A 83 13.42 3.52 11.71
N ARG A 84 12.25 2.91 11.48
CA ARG A 84 12.10 1.74 10.60
C ARG A 84 12.50 2.06 9.17
N LEU A 85 12.07 3.21 8.64
CA LEU A 85 12.39 3.65 7.29
C LEU A 85 13.90 3.90 7.13
N VAL A 86 14.51 4.57 8.10
CA VAL A 86 15.97 4.81 8.13
C VAL A 86 16.75 3.50 8.21
N ARG A 87 16.35 2.55 9.06
CA ARG A 87 16.99 1.22 9.11
C ARG A 87 16.90 0.46 7.78
N GLY A 88 15.76 0.54 7.10
CA GLY A 88 15.60 -0.09 5.79
C GLY A 88 16.49 0.55 4.72
N LEU A 89 16.69 1.87 4.75
CA LEU A 89 17.66 2.55 3.88
C LEU A 89 19.10 2.14 4.21
N GLN A 90 19.47 2.03 5.48
CA GLN A 90 20.80 1.56 5.89
C GLN A 90 21.07 0.14 5.37
N ALA A 91 20.07 -0.73 5.44
CA ALA A 91 20.16 -2.08 4.88
C ALA A 91 20.30 -2.06 3.35
N LEU A 92 19.57 -1.19 2.66
CA LEU A 92 19.70 -0.99 1.21
C LEU A 92 21.12 -0.56 0.82
N VAL A 93 21.71 0.39 1.55
CA VAL A 93 23.10 0.83 1.34
C VAL A 93 24.07 -0.31 1.58
N ALA A 94 23.89 -1.06 2.68
CA ALA A 94 24.73 -2.21 3.03
C ALA A 94 24.54 -3.42 2.10
N GLY A 95 23.51 -3.44 1.27
CA GLY A 95 23.16 -4.59 0.44
C GLY A 95 22.67 -5.79 1.25
N THR A 96 22.08 -5.56 2.42
CA THR A 96 21.57 -6.61 3.32
C THR A 96 20.04 -6.65 3.33
N PRO A 97 19.42 -7.82 3.54
CA PRO A 97 17.97 -7.91 3.69
C PRO A 97 17.53 -7.24 4.99
N ALA A 98 16.36 -6.61 4.95
CA ALA A 98 15.71 -6.04 6.14
C ALA A 98 14.19 -6.16 6.05
N PRO A 99 13.48 -6.28 7.18
CA PRO A 99 12.03 -6.17 7.20
C PRO A 99 11.55 -4.88 6.55
N GLY A 100 10.56 -4.98 5.66
CA GLY A 100 10.00 -3.83 4.96
C GLY A 100 10.84 -3.30 3.79
N LEU A 101 12.02 -3.85 3.52
CA LEU A 101 12.83 -3.54 2.32
C LEU A 101 12.52 -4.55 1.21
N VAL A 102 12.05 -4.04 0.08
CA VAL A 102 11.83 -4.81 -1.16
C VAL A 102 12.70 -4.22 -2.26
N LEU A 103 13.44 -5.08 -2.96
CA LEU A 103 14.23 -4.75 -4.14
C LEU A 103 13.57 -5.33 -5.38
N GLY A 104 13.64 -4.59 -6.48
CA GLY A 104 13.11 -5.06 -7.75
C GLY A 104 13.76 -4.37 -8.93
N ARG A 105 13.59 -4.98 -10.09
CA ARG A 105 13.89 -4.37 -11.38
C ARG A 105 12.58 -4.24 -12.14
N ALA A 106 12.28 -3.05 -12.65
CA ALA A 106 11.12 -2.84 -13.48
C ALA A 106 11.28 -3.64 -14.78
N ASP A 107 10.24 -4.38 -15.16
CA ASP A 107 10.18 -5.16 -16.39
C ASP A 107 8.86 -4.85 -17.12
N ALA A 108 8.88 -5.00 -18.45
CA ALA A 108 7.69 -4.90 -19.28
C ALA A 108 6.98 -6.24 -19.29
N GLY A 109 6.01 -6.42 -18.39
CA GLY A 109 5.19 -7.62 -18.30
C GLY A 109 3.71 -7.29 -18.12
N GLN A 110 2.86 -8.28 -18.37
CA GLN A 110 1.44 -8.19 -18.06
C GLN A 110 1.20 -8.49 -16.56
N THR A 111 0.22 -7.80 -15.97
CA THR A 111 -0.21 -8.01 -14.59
C THR A 111 -1.42 -8.93 -14.56
N GLY A 112 -1.31 -10.06 -13.86
CA GLY A 112 -2.44 -10.95 -13.60
C GLY A 112 -2.93 -10.82 -12.16
N PHE A 113 -4.25 -10.73 -11.95
CA PHE A 113 -4.83 -10.93 -10.63
C PHE A 113 -5.36 -12.37 -10.52
N LEU A 114 -4.97 -13.05 -9.44
CA LEU A 114 -5.39 -14.40 -9.12
C LEU A 114 -6.30 -14.38 -7.90
N PHE A 115 -7.53 -14.82 -8.09
CA PHE A 115 -8.55 -14.97 -7.05
C PHE A 115 -8.48 -16.39 -6.46
N SER A 116 -8.35 -16.47 -5.14
CA SER A 116 -8.13 -17.72 -4.42
C SER A 116 -9.44 -18.43 -4.11
N GLY A 117 -9.39 -19.76 -4.14
CA GLY A 117 -10.51 -20.58 -3.70
C GLY A 117 -10.53 -20.80 -2.21
N GLN A 118 -11.47 -21.65 -1.77
CA GLN A 118 -11.52 -22.15 -0.40
C GLN A 118 -10.17 -22.73 0.05
N GLY A 119 -9.75 -22.36 1.27
CA GLY A 119 -8.49 -22.77 1.91
C GLY A 119 -7.64 -21.60 2.38
N SER A 120 -7.88 -20.39 1.87
CA SER A 120 -7.16 -19.16 2.25
C SER A 120 -7.85 -18.36 3.36
N GLN A 121 -9.07 -18.73 3.75
CA GLN A 121 -9.84 -18.01 4.76
C GLN A 121 -9.18 -18.08 6.14
N ARG A 122 -9.24 -16.98 6.86
CA ARG A 122 -8.84 -16.88 8.28
C ARG A 122 -9.74 -15.88 8.98
N LEU A 123 -9.94 -16.07 10.29
CA LEU A 123 -10.64 -15.07 11.09
C LEU A 123 -9.94 -13.71 10.97
N GLY A 124 -10.74 -12.65 10.91
CA GLY A 124 -10.30 -11.27 10.80
C GLY A 124 -9.65 -10.91 9.47
N MET A 125 -9.70 -11.76 8.43
CA MET A 125 -9.19 -11.39 7.11
C MET A 125 -9.86 -10.10 6.61
N GLY A 126 -9.04 -9.14 6.16
CA GLY A 126 -9.53 -7.83 5.69
C GLY A 126 -9.95 -6.85 6.78
N ARG A 127 -9.93 -7.19 8.08
CA ARG A 127 -10.35 -6.26 9.16
C ARG A 127 -9.53 -4.98 9.20
N GLU A 128 -8.20 -5.11 9.22
CA GLU A 128 -7.30 -3.94 9.24
C GLU A 128 -7.47 -3.09 7.96
N LEU A 129 -7.76 -3.72 6.82
CA LEU A 129 -8.05 -2.99 5.57
C LEU A 129 -9.38 -2.26 5.63
N TYR A 130 -10.41 -2.88 6.23
CA TYR A 130 -11.71 -2.27 6.47
C TYR A 130 -11.62 -1.04 7.37
N GLU A 131 -10.79 -1.11 8.41
CA GLU A 131 -10.57 0.01 9.33
C GLU A 131 -9.76 1.14 8.69
N ALA A 132 -8.75 0.80 7.88
CA ALA A 132 -7.82 1.78 7.32
C ALA A 132 -8.28 2.41 5.99
N PHE A 133 -9.04 1.70 5.15
CA PHE A 133 -9.34 2.13 3.78
C PHE A 133 -10.84 2.20 3.51
N PRO A 134 -11.42 3.41 3.41
CA PRO A 134 -12.85 3.59 3.13
C PRO A 134 -13.32 2.91 1.83
N VAL A 135 -12.48 2.88 0.79
CA VAL A 135 -12.79 2.18 -0.48
C VAL A 135 -12.95 0.68 -0.28
N PHE A 136 -12.12 0.07 0.57
CA PHE A 136 -12.25 -1.34 0.92
C PHE A 136 -13.53 -1.56 1.72
N ALA A 137 -13.78 -0.74 2.74
CA ALA A 137 -14.94 -0.86 3.61
C ALA A 137 -16.26 -0.76 2.83
N GLU A 138 -16.37 0.25 1.96
CA GLU A 138 -17.53 0.43 1.10
C GLU A 138 -17.77 -0.77 0.18
N ALA A 139 -16.72 -1.26 -0.50
CA ALA A 139 -16.83 -2.42 -1.38
C ALA A 139 -17.21 -3.70 -0.61
N TYR A 140 -16.63 -3.91 0.57
CA TYR A 140 -16.93 -5.04 1.43
C TYR A 140 -18.39 -5.01 1.92
N ASP A 141 -18.85 -3.86 2.42
CA ASP A 141 -20.21 -3.68 2.93
C ASP A 141 -21.26 -3.85 1.83
N GLN A 142 -21.00 -3.36 0.62
CA GLN A 142 -21.88 -3.59 -0.54
C GLN A 142 -22.04 -5.09 -0.83
N VAL A 143 -20.94 -5.85 -0.82
CA VAL A 143 -20.99 -7.30 -1.08
C VAL A 143 -21.71 -8.04 0.06
N CYS A 144 -21.40 -7.73 1.32
CA CYS A 144 -22.12 -8.30 2.48
C CYS A 144 -23.62 -8.02 2.42
N ALA A 145 -24.04 -6.79 2.12
CA ALA A 145 -25.46 -6.42 2.02
C ALA A 145 -26.24 -7.24 0.99
N HIS A 146 -25.57 -7.76 -0.05
CA HIS A 146 -26.16 -8.67 -1.02
C HIS A 146 -26.19 -10.12 -0.52
N LEU A 147 -25.08 -10.59 0.06
CA LEU A 147 -24.92 -11.99 0.48
C LEU A 147 -25.71 -12.32 1.75
N ASP A 148 -25.83 -11.38 2.69
CA ASP A 148 -26.52 -11.57 3.97
C ASP A 148 -28.01 -11.90 3.81
N ARG A 149 -28.60 -11.60 2.64
CA ARG A 149 -29.97 -12.01 2.29
C ARG A 149 -30.12 -13.52 2.11
N HIS A 150 -29.01 -14.23 1.98
CA HIS A 150 -28.93 -15.67 1.71
C HIS A 150 -28.24 -16.44 2.84
N LEU A 151 -27.88 -15.78 3.93
CA LEU A 151 -27.15 -16.35 5.05
C LEU A 151 -27.96 -16.26 6.35
N ASP A 152 -27.80 -17.25 7.22
CA ASP A 152 -28.47 -17.27 8.53
C ASP A 152 -27.91 -16.20 9.48
N ARG A 153 -26.68 -15.74 9.24
CA ARG A 153 -25.98 -14.71 10.02
C ARG A 153 -25.28 -13.72 9.10
N PRO A 154 -25.11 -12.46 9.55
CA PRO A 154 -24.31 -11.49 8.81
C PRO A 154 -22.89 -12.00 8.57
N LEU A 155 -22.44 -11.93 7.32
CA LEU A 155 -21.15 -12.45 6.90
C LEU A 155 -20.00 -11.79 7.65
N ARG A 156 -20.11 -10.47 7.91
CA ARG A 156 -19.11 -9.71 8.68
C ARG A 156 -18.94 -10.27 10.09
N ASP A 157 -20.02 -10.66 10.76
CA ASP A 157 -19.98 -11.18 12.13
C ASP A 157 -19.28 -12.55 12.17
N VAL A 158 -19.39 -13.34 11.11
CA VAL A 158 -18.67 -14.62 10.97
C VAL A 158 -17.20 -14.38 10.66
N VAL A 159 -16.88 -13.50 9.71
CA VAL A 159 -15.48 -13.21 9.31
C VAL A 159 -14.72 -12.51 10.44
N PHE A 160 -15.35 -11.58 11.15
CA PHE A 160 -14.73 -10.83 12.25
C PHE A 160 -15.04 -11.43 13.63
N GLY A 161 -15.70 -12.57 13.69
CA GLY A 161 -15.96 -13.31 14.91
C GLY A 161 -14.74 -14.06 15.44
N GLU A 162 -15.01 -15.00 16.34
CA GLU A 162 -14.01 -15.83 17.02
C GLU A 162 -14.13 -17.33 16.66
N ASP A 163 -15.19 -17.72 15.94
CA ASP A 163 -15.47 -19.11 15.57
C ASP A 163 -14.92 -19.45 14.18
N ALA A 164 -13.74 -20.07 14.16
CA ALA A 164 -13.09 -20.50 12.94
C ALA A 164 -13.83 -21.69 12.28
N ASP A 165 -14.49 -22.54 13.05
CA ASP A 165 -15.22 -23.70 12.51
C ASP A 165 -16.46 -23.23 11.75
N GLU A 166 -17.13 -22.18 12.24
CA GLU A 166 -18.22 -21.54 11.53
C GLU A 166 -17.75 -20.90 10.21
N LEU A 167 -16.65 -20.14 10.23
CA LEU A 167 -16.07 -19.58 9.01
C LEU A 167 -15.67 -20.69 8.01
N ASN A 168 -15.23 -21.85 8.49
CA ASN A 168 -14.82 -23.00 7.67
C ASN A 168 -16.00 -23.80 7.09
N ARG A 169 -17.24 -23.48 7.44
CA ARG A 169 -18.41 -24.01 6.75
C ARG A 169 -18.46 -23.35 5.37
N THR A 170 -18.54 -24.13 4.31
CA THR A 170 -18.58 -23.66 2.91
C THR A 170 -19.60 -22.54 2.66
N VAL A 171 -20.75 -22.59 3.36
CA VAL A 171 -21.80 -21.55 3.29
C VAL A 171 -21.29 -20.16 3.69
N TYR A 172 -20.28 -20.06 4.56
CA TYR A 172 -19.63 -18.80 4.94
C TYR A 172 -18.26 -18.63 4.29
N THR A 173 -17.50 -19.69 4.07
CA THR A 173 -16.15 -19.60 3.47
C THR A 173 -16.18 -18.96 2.08
N GLN A 174 -17.05 -19.44 1.18
CA GLN A 174 -17.08 -18.94 -0.19
C GLN A 174 -17.55 -17.48 -0.28
N PRO A 175 -18.66 -17.08 0.37
CA PRO A 175 -19.08 -15.68 0.41
C PRO A 175 -18.02 -14.78 1.06
N ALA A 176 -17.35 -15.23 2.12
CA ALA A 176 -16.33 -14.47 2.81
C ALA A 176 -15.12 -14.18 1.92
N LEU A 177 -14.61 -15.20 1.22
CA LEU A 177 -13.50 -15.04 0.28
C LEU A 177 -13.88 -14.09 -0.85
N PHE A 178 -15.07 -14.28 -1.44
CA PHE A 178 -15.57 -13.38 -2.47
C PHE A 178 -15.65 -11.92 -2.00
N ALA A 179 -16.20 -11.67 -0.81
CA ALA A 179 -16.32 -10.32 -0.24
C ALA A 179 -14.95 -9.65 -0.05
N VAL A 180 -13.99 -10.37 0.53
CA VAL A 180 -12.63 -9.84 0.76
C VAL A 180 -11.92 -9.59 -0.56
N GLU A 181 -11.98 -10.54 -1.49
CA GLU A 181 -11.25 -10.44 -2.74
C GLU A 181 -11.78 -9.33 -3.65
N VAL A 182 -13.10 -9.13 -3.70
CA VAL A 182 -13.70 -7.99 -4.39
C VAL A 182 -13.29 -6.67 -3.73
N ALA A 183 -13.28 -6.59 -2.39
CA ALA A 183 -12.87 -5.40 -1.68
C ALA A 183 -11.38 -5.07 -1.89
N VAL A 184 -10.49 -6.07 -1.88
CA VAL A 184 -9.07 -5.89 -2.24
C VAL A 184 -8.92 -5.42 -3.70
N HIS A 185 -9.68 -6.02 -4.62
CA HIS A 185 -9.65 -5.62 -6.02
C HIS A 185 -10.04 -4.14 -6.20
N ARG A 186 -11.10 -3.68 -5.53
CA ARG A 186 -11.53 -2.27 -5.56
C ARG A 186 -10.50 -1.34 -4.93
N LEU A 187 -9.84 -1.76 -3.86
CA LEU A 187 -8.76 -0.99 -3.25
C LEU A 187 -7.58 -0.82 -4.23
N LEU A 188 -7.13 -1.89 -4.87
CA LEU A 188 -6.05 -1.82 -5.86
C LEU A 188 -6.43 -0.96 -7.08
N GLU A 189 -7.68 -1.07 -7.55
CA GLU A 189 -8.20 -0.24 -8.65
C GLU A 189 -8.17 1.25 -8.29
N SER A 190 -8.49 1.60 -7.04
CA SER A 190 -8.45 3.00 -6.56
C SER A 190 -7.06 3.61 -6.56
N TRP A 191 -6.01 2.78 -6.48
CA TRP A 191 -4.61 3.19 -6.64
C TRP A 191 -4.14 3.19 -8.09
N GLY A 192 -5.04 2.90 -9.04
CA GLY A 192 -4.73 2.84 -10.47
C GLY A 192 -4.10 1.52 -10.92
N ILE A 193 -4.04 0.49 -10.06
CA ILE A 193 -3.51 -0.83 -10.42
C ILE A 193 -4.62 -1.61 -11.11
N ARG A 194 -4.39 -1.93 -12.39
CA ARG A 194 -5.36 -2.67 -13.22
C ARG A 194 -4.71 -3.94 -13.77
N PRO A 195 -5.40 -5.09 -13.70
CA PRO A 195 -4.91 -6.32 -14.30
C PRO A 195 -5.11 -6.31 -15.82
N ASP A 196 -4.17 -6.93 -16.52
CA ASP A 196 -4.32 -7.31 -17.94
C ASP A 196 -5.12 -8.62 -18.08
N VAL A 197 -5.01 -9.51 -17.09
CA VAL A 197 -5.69 -10.81 -17.05
C VAL A 197 -6.23 -11.13 -15.66
N LEU A 198 -7.36 -11.82 -15.61
CA LEU A 198 -7.95 -12.35 -14.39
C LEU A 198 -7.95 -13.88 -14.45
N ALA A 199 -7.58 -14.52 -13.35
CA ALA A 199 -7.71 -15.95 -13.15
C ALA A 199 -8.31 -16.21 -11.76
N GLY A 200 -9.05 -17.30 -11.63
CA GLY A 200 -9.64 -17.71 -10.36
C GLY A 200 -9.52 -19.21 -10.17
N HIS A 201 -9.44 -19.66 -8.93
CA HIS A 201 -9.46 -21.07 -8.60
C HIS A 201 -10.69 -21.40 -7.74
N SER A 202 -11.73 -21.95 -8.36
CA SER A 202 -12.98 -22.42 -7.71
C SER A 202 -13.69 -21.36 -6.89
#